data_AF-A0A9Q4H5T8-F1
#
_entry.id   AF-A0A9Q4H5T8-F1
#
_cell.length_a   1.000
_cell.length_b   1.000
_cell.length_c   1.000
_cell.angle_alpha   90.00
_cell.angle_beta   90.00
_cell.angle_gamma   90.00
#
_symmetry.space_group_name_H-M   'P 1'
#
loop_
_entity.id
_entity.type
_entity.pdbx_description
1 polymer ?
#
loop_
_entity_poly.entity_id
_entity_poly.type
_entity_poly.pdbx_seq_one_letter_code
_entity_poly.pdbx_strand_id
1 'polypeptide(L)'
;EYSDSANSKKDIDTLKFTDVNYAEVKFRRVDNDLMLFGYHDTDSVTVKSFYSHVDYQFDKLEFADRSITRDELGKQGMALFGTDGDDNINDWGRNSVIDAGAGNDTVNGGNGDDTLIGGKGNDILRGGYGADTYIFSKGHGQDIVYEDTNNDNRARDIDTLKFTDINLSELWFSRENNDLIIKSLLSEDKVTVQNWYSHQDHKIENIRLSNEQTLVSTQVEKMVESMAGFAQKHGGEISLVSHEEVKQYINSLTAAL
;
A
#
# COMPACT_ATOMS: atom_id res chain seq x y z
N GLU A 1 26.60 -10.82 -9.26
CA GLU A 1 26.64 -9.64 -8.37
C GLU A 1 27.08 -8.44 -9.19
N TYR A 2 26.50 -7.28 -8.91
CA TYR A 2 26.85 -5.99 -9.48
C TYR A 2 27.25 -5.04 -8.33
N SER A 3 28.32 -4.28 -8.54
CA SER A 3 28.82 -3.31 -7.56
C SER A 3 29.36 -2.08 -8.27
N ASP A 4 28.84 -0.91 -7.91
CA ASP A 4 29.36 0.38 -8.32
C ASP A 4 30.14 1.01 -7.15
N SER A 5 31.21 1.75 -7.43
CA SER A 5 31.94 2.56 -6.46
C SER A 5 32.50 3.79 -7.17
N ALA A 6 32.07 4.97 -6.75
CA ALA A 6 32.37 6.23 -7.44
C ALA A 6 33.87 6.47 -7.72
N ASN A 7 34.22 6.76 -8.98
CA ASN A 7 35.38 7.61 -9.28
C ASN A 7 35.35 8.32 -10.66
N SER A 8 34.99 9.61 -10.63
CA SER A 8 35.37 10.69 -11.58
C SER A 8 35.02 10.58 -13.08
N LYS A 9 34.21 11.55 -13.54
CA LYS A 9 33.42 11.63 -14.80
C LYS A 9 32.14 10.80 -14.71
N LYS A 10 31.06 11.26 -15.34
CA LYS A 10 29.80 10.50 -15.50
C LYS A 10 30.11 9.19 -16.23
N ASP A 11 30.61 8.19 -15.52
CA ASP A 11 30.43 6.81 -15.94
C ASP A 11 28.93 6.53 -15.89
N ILE A 12 28.43 5.74 -16.83
CA ILE A 12 27.02 5.35 -16.85
C ILE A 12 27.00 3.87 -16.53
N ASP A 13 26.66 3.61 -15.29
CA ASP A 13 26.67 2.31 -14.69
C ASP A 13 25.44 1.50 -15.13
N THR A 14 25.66 0.57 -16.05
CA THR A 14 24.59 -0.17 -16.76
C THR A 14 24.57 -1.65 -16.39
N LEU A 15 23.48 -2.10 -15.77
CA LEU A 15 23.17 -3.52 -15.63
C LEU A 15 22.31 -3.96 -16.81
N LYS A 16 22.82 -4.92 -17.60
CA LYS A 16 22.20 -5.35 -18.87
C LYS A 16 21.76 -6.80 -18.84
N PHE A 17 20.48 -7.03 -19.14
CA PHE A 17 19.87 -8.30 -19.47
C PHE A 17 19.67 -8.41 -20.98
N THR A 18 20.20 -9.44 -21.62
CA THR A 18 20.15 -9.60 -23.09
C THR A 18 18.91 -10.34 -23.58
N ASP A 19 18.24 -11.06 -22.69
CA ASP A 19 17.20 -12.05 -22.98
C ASP A 19 16.08 -12.04 -21.94
N VAL A 20 16.01 -11.01 -21.09
CA VAL A 20 14.96 -10.80 -20.09
C VAL A 20 14.28 -9.46 -20.38
N ASN A 21 12.94 -9.45 -20.47
CA ASN A 21 12.16 -8.23 -20.60
C ASN A 21 11.90 -7.61 -19.23
N TYR A 22 11.63 -6.30 -19.17
CA TYR A 22 11.39 -5.61 -17.90
C TYR A 22 10.26 -6.23 -17.07
N ALA A 23 9.17 -6.64 -17.73
CA ALA A 23 7.98 -7.17 -17.06
C ALA A 23 8.21 -8.53 -16.37
N GLU A 24 9.31 -9.21 -16.68
CA GLU A 24 9.69 -10.48 -16.06
C GLU A 24 10.46 -10.28 -14.74
N VAL A 25 10.96 -9.06 -14.48
CA VAL A 25 11.82 -8.80 -13.33
C VAL A 25 11.02 -8.22 -12.16
N LYS A 26 11.21 -8.86 -11.01
CA LYS A 26 10.80 -8.42 -9.69
C LYS A 26 12.00 -7.89 -8.93
N PHE A 27 11.76 -6.95 -8.03
CA PHE A 27 12.76 -6.39 -7.15
C PHE A 27 12.50 -6.83 -5.72
N ARG A 28 13.54 -7.06 -4.92
CA ARG A 28 13.43 -7.33 -3.48
C ARG A 28 14.57 -6.67 -2.75
N ARG A 29 14.26 -6.03 -1.62
CA ARG A 29 15.29 -5.56 -0.70
C ARG A 29 15.77 -6.74 0.16
N VAL A 30 17.08 -6.95 0.21
CA VAL A 30 17.71 -7.93 1.12
C VAL A 30 18.78 -7.18 1.90
N ASP A 31 18.53 -6.92 3.17
CA ASP A 31 19.34 -6.02 4.00
C ASP A 31 19.53 -4.63 3.35
N ASN A 32 20.74 -4.35 2.84
CA ASN A 32 21.10 -3.12 2.14
C ASN A 32 21.27 -3.31 0.63
N ASP A 33 21.01 -4.51 0.12
CA ASP A 33 21.14 -4.87 -1.28
C ASP A 33 19.79 -4.84 -2.00
N LEU A 34 19.84 -4.66 -3.31
CA LEU A 34 18.69 -4.81 -4.20
C LEU A 34 18.86 -6.09 -5.02
N MET A 35 17.94 -7.04 -4.87
CA MET A 35 17.90 -8.27 -5.65
C MET A 35 16.90 -8.13 -6.79
N LEU A 36 17.35 -8.40 -8.02
CA LEU A 36 16.51 -8.55 -9.21
C LEU A 36 16.30 -10.04 -9.44
N PHE A 37 15.05 -10.50 -9.49
CA PHE A 37 14.69 -11.91 -9.58
C PHE A 37 13.39 -12.13 -10.37
N GLY A 38 12.93 -13.38 -10.49
CA GLY A 38 11.63 -13.72 -11.09
C GLY A 38 11.67 -13.98 -12.60
N TYR A 39 12.86 -13.95 -13.19
CA TYR A 39 13.15 -14.37 -14.56
C TYR A 39 13.93 -15.68 -14.56
N HIS A 40 13.79 -16.48 -15.61
CA HIS A 40 14.50 -17.75 -15.82
C HIS A 40 14.53 -18.65 -14.56
N ASP A 41 13.34 -18.89 -13.99
CA ASP A 41 13.07 -19.73 -12.81
C ASP A 41 13.75 -19.28 -11.50
N THR A 42 15.05 -19.55 -11.35
CA THR A 42 15.81 -19.34 -10.10
C THR A 42 16.88 -18.26 -10.22
N ASP A 43 17.01 -17.65 -11.39
CA ASP A 43 18.06 -16.67 -11.63
C ASP A 43 17.81 -15.40 -10.83
N SER A 44 18.92 -14.80 -10.40
CA SER A 44 18.91 -13.54 -9.67
C SER A 44 20.21 -12.77 -9.86
N VAL A 45 20.11 -11.45 -9.74
CA VAL A 45 21.25 -10.55 -9.71
C VAL A 45 21.07 -9.61 -8.52
N THR A 46 22.09 -9.57 -7.67
CA THR A 46 22.14 -8.65 -6.54
C THR A 46 23.02 -7.45 -6.85
N VAL A 47 22.47 -6.25 -6.66
CA VAL A 47 23.18 -4.97 -6.60
C VAL A 47 23.52 -4.69 -5.14
N LYS A 48 24.82 -4.78 -4.82
CA LYS A 48 25.30 -4.69 -3.44
C LYS A 48 25.23 -3.26 -2.92
N SER A 49 24.80 -3.09 -1.66
CA SER A 49 24.73 -1.81 -0.95
C SER A 49 23.84 -0.76 -1.62
N PHE A 50 22.92 -1.16 -2.49
CA PHE A 50 22.00 -0.26 -3.23
C PHE A 50 21.33 0.79 -2.34
N TYR A 51 20.91 0.39 -1.14
CA TYR A 51 20.19 1.26 -0.19
C TYR A 51 21.13 2.05 0.74
N SER A 52 22.45 1.90 0.61
CA SER A 52 23.42 2.55 1.51
C SER A 52 23.83 3.95 1.04
N HIS A 53 23.91 4.18 -0.28
CA HIS A 53 24.26 5.46 -0.89
C HIS A 53 23.90 5.45 -2.38
N VAL A 54 23.64 6.63 -2.96
CA VAL A 54 23.31 6.76 -4.39
C VAL A 54 24.43 6.26 -5.32
N ASP A 55 25.68 6.27 -4.85
CA ASP A 55 26.86 5.79 -5.59
C ASP A 55 26.95 4.26 -5.71
N TYR A 56 26.10 3.51 -5.02
CA TYR A 56 26.01 2.05 -5.14
C TYR A 56 24.84 1.60 -6.03
N GLN A 57 24.11 2.56 -6.59
CA GLN A 57 22.93 2.32 -7.41
C GLN A 57 23.34 2.37 -8.88
N PHE A 58 22.79 1.48 -9.70
CA PHE A 58 22.95 1.59 -11.16
C PHE A 58 22.42 2.94 -11.68
N ASP A 59 22.98 3.42 -12.78
CA ASP A 59 22.40 4.55 -13.53
C ASP A 59 21.31 4.08 -14.49
N LYS A 60 21.49 2.90 -15.07
CA LYS A 60 20.62 2.37 -16.13
C LYS A 60 20.45 0.86 -16.02
N LEU A 61 19.22 0.40 -16.21
CA LEU A 61 18.91 -0.99 -16.54
C LEU A 61 18.63 -1.10 -18.04
N GLU A 62 19.21 -2.10 -18.68
CA GLU A 62 18.95 -2.43 -20.08
C GLU A 62 18.38 -3.84 -20.18
N PHE A 63 17.11 -3.94 -20.56
CA PHE A 63 16.39 -5.19 -20.80
C PHE A 63 16.31 -5.48 -22.30
N ALA A 64 15.85 -6.68 -22.66
CA ALA A 64 15.71 -7.10 -24.05
C ALA A 64 14.67 -6.25 -24.82
N ASP A 65 13.62 -5.76 -24.14
CA ASP A 65 12.54 -4.95 -24.71
C ASP A 65 12.73 -3.44 -24.54
N ARG A 66 13.46 -2.99 -23.51
CA ARG A 66 13.57 -1.57 -23.18
C ARG A 66 14.80 -1.22 -22.35
N SER A 67 15.12 0.08 -22.32
CA SER A 67 16.06 0.66 -21.37
C SER A 67 15.30 1.54 -20.39
N ILE A 68 15.72 1.56 -19.12
CA ILE A 68 15.17 2.44 -18.10
C ILE A 68 16.29 3.00 -17.23
N THR A 69 16.33 4.32 -17.08
CA THR A 69 17.24 4.98 -16.13
C THR A 69 16.72 4.84 -14.71
N ARG A 70 17.60 4.97 -13.71
CA ARG A 70 17.20 5.00 -12.30
C ARG A 70 16.11 6.03 -12.02
N ASP A 71 16.24 7.23 -12.60
CA ASP A 71 15.25 8.30 -12.40
C ASP A 71 13.91 8.00 -13.07
N GLU A 72 13.90 7.29 -14.20
CA GLU A 72 12.65 6.82 -14.82
C GLU A 72 12.00 5.71 -14.01
N LEU A 73 12.79 4.76 -13.48
CA LEU A 73 12.29 3.72 -12.57
C LEU A 73 11.63 4.35 -11.34
N GLY A 74 12.32 5.32 -10.73
CA GLY A 74 11.81 6.07 -9.58
C GLY A 74 10.57 6.92 -9.82
N LYS A 75 10.24 7.24 -11.08
CA LYS A 75 9.00 7.93 -11.45
C LYS A 75 7.88 6.95 -11.81
N GLN A 76 8.24 5.79 -12.36
CA GLN A 76 7.28 4.79 -12.82
C GLN A 76 6.78 3.89 -11.70
N GLY A 77 7.55 3.72 -10.63
CA GLY A 77 7.29 2.69 -9.63
C GLY A 77 8.23 1.50 -9.81
N MET A 78 9.08 1.22 -8.82
CA MET A 78 9.79 -0.06 -8.74
C MET A 78 8.86 -1.14 -8.17
N ALA A 79 8.73 -2.29 -8.85
CA ALA A 79 7.89 -3.39 -8.39
C ALA A 79 8.65 -4.25 -7.35
N LEU A 80 8.49 -3.92 -6.08
CA LEU A 80 9.17 -4.51 -4.94
C LEU A 80 8.31 -5.63 -4.32
N PHE A 81 8.91 -6.78 -4.04
CA PHE A 81 8.22 -7.96 -3.53
C PHE A 81 8.89 -8.51 -2.28
N GLY A 82 8.11 -8.75 -1.23
CA GLY A 82 8.50 -9.53 -0.05
C GLY A 82 8.45 -11.03 -0.32
N THR A 83 8.18 -11.81 0.71
CA THR A 83 8.21 -13.27 0.77
C THR A 83 6.87 -13.82 1.29
N ASP A 84 6.83 -15.11 1.63
CA ASP A 84 5.65 -15.72 2.27
C ASP A 84 5.74 -15.71 3.81
N GLY A 85 6.75 -15.04 4.38
CA GLY A 85 6.91 -14.86 5.83
C GLY A 85 7.15 -13.41 6.20
N ASP A 86 7.17 -13.13 7.50
CA ASP A 86 7.25 -11.76 8.03
C ASP A 86 8.46 -10.97 7.49
N ASP A 87 8.17 -9.91 6.73
CA ASP A 87 9.13 -9.03 6.09
C ASP A 87 9.15 -7.63 6.71
N ASN A 88 10.34 -7.01 6.72
CA ASN A 88 10.52 -5.60 7.09
C ASN A 88 11.04 -4.83 5.88
N ILE A 89 10.12 -4.23 5.14
CA ILE A 89 10.37 -3.55 3.88
C ILE A 89 10.44 -2.05 4.15
N ASN A 90 11.64 -1.50 4.08
CA ASN A 90 11.84 -0.06 4.00
C ASN A 90 12.27 0.26 2.58
N ASP A 91 11.52 1.09 1.88
CA ASP A 91 11.80 1.33 0.47
C ASP A 91 12.84 2.43 0.24
N TRP A 92 13.16 2.73 -1.03
CA TRP A 92 14.23 3.63 -1.47
C TRP A 92 13.87 5.13 -1.52
N GLY A 93 12.64 5.52 -1.18
CA GLY A 93 12.22 6.93 -1.15
C GLY A 93 11.93 7.54 -2.51
N ARG A 94 11.42 6.73 -3.43
CA ARG A 94 10.83 7.10 -4.72
C ARG A 94 9.64 6.17 -4.95
N ASN A 95 8.77 6.53 -5.90
CA ASN A 95 7.59 5.74 -6.22
C ASN A 95 7.91 4.24 -6.36
N SER A 96 7.05 3.42 -5.76
CA SER A 96 7.12 1.96 -5.79
C SER A 96 5.76 1.31 -5.78
N VAL A 97 5.74 0.05 -6.24
CA VAL A 97 4.62 -0.87 -6.06
C VAL A 97 5.15 -2.01 -5.20
N ILE A 98 4.75 -2.04 -3.93
CA ILE A 98 5.23 -2.95 -2.91
C ILE A 98 4.17 -4.01 -2.65
N ASP A 99 4.51 -5.28 -2.86
CA ASP A 99 3.70 -6.45 -2.52
C ASP A 99 4.48 -7.29 -1.49
N ALA A 100 4.11 -7.15 -0.21
CA ALA A 100 4.85 -7.77 0.88
C ALA A 100 4.62 -9.29 0.93
N GLY A 101 3.41 -9.75 0.58
CA GLY A 101 3.12 -11.14 0.28
C GLY A 101 2.28 -11.78 1.38
N ALA A 102 2.81 -12.79 2.05
CA ALA A 102 2.14 -13.38 3.21
C ALA A 102 3.05 -13.27 4.42
N GLY A 103 2.47 -13.27 5.61
CA GLY A 103 3.22 -13.00 6.84
C GLY A 103 2.64 -11.77 7.55
N ASN A 104 3.21 -11.40 8.69
CA ASN A 104 2.89 -10.14 9.34
C ASN A 104 3.98 -9.13 8.97
N ASP A 105 3.72 -8.35 7.94
CA ASP A 105 4.73 -7.52 7.32
C ASP A 105 4.74 -6.11 7.91
N THR A 106 5.92 -5.48 7.90
CA THR A 106 6.06 -4.04 8.16
C THR A 106 6.60 -3.39 6.91
N VAL A 107 5.77 -2.54 6.29
CA VAL A 107 6.08 -1.85 5.03
C VAL A 107 6.14 -0.34 5.25
N ASN A 108 7.17 0.29 4.71
CA ASN A 108 7.36 1.73 4.68
C ASN A 108 7.77 2.17 3.27
N GLY A 109 6.85 2.81 2.53
CA GLY A 109 7.08 3.34 1.17
C GLY A 109 8.02 4.56 1.16
N GLY A 110 7.86 5.43 2.14
CA GLY A 110 8.78 6.52 2.41
C GLY A 110 8.39 7.79 1.66
N ASN A 111 9.02 8.06 0.52
CA ASN A 111 8.68 9.24 -0.30
C ASN A 111 8.28 8.77 -1.69
N GLY A 112 7.37 9.50 -2.32
CA GLY A 112 6.89 9.21 -3.66
C GLY A 112 5.46 8.69 -3.62
N ASP A 113 4.85 8.55 -4.79
CA ASP A 113 3.49 8.01 -4.88
C ASP A 113 3.60 6.48 -4.87
N ASP A 114 3.36 5.85 -3.72
CA ASP A 114 3.58 4.43 -3.51
C ASP A 114 2.27 3.64 -3.54
N THR A 115 2.34 2.39 -4.03
CA THR A 115 1.25 1.42 -3.92
C THR A 115 1.66 0.31 -2.99
N LEU A 116 0.95 0.13 -1.87
CA LEU A 116 1.27 -0.85 -0.83
C LEU A 116 0.20 -1.95 -0.79
N ILE A 117 0.64 -3.19 -0.94
CA ILE A 117 -0.13 -4.41 -0.74
C ILE A 117 0.57 -5.18 0.40
N GLY A 118 -0.05 -5.21 1.58
CA GLY A 118 0.43 -6.08 2.67
C GLY A 118 0.28 -7.55 2.31
N GLY A 119 -0.90 -7.90 1.80
CA GLY A 119 -1.20 -9.24 1.32
C GLY A 119 -1.96 -10.00 2.40
N LYS A 120 -1.50 -11.20 2.79
CA LYS A 120 -2.17 -12.01 3.82
C LYS A 120 -1.42 -11.95 5.14
N GLY A 121 -2.10 -11.51 6.19
CA GLY A 121 -1.61 -11.61 7.56
C GLY A 121 -2.08 -10.43 8.38
N ASN A 122 -1.25 -9.89 9.24
CA ASN A 122 -1.59 -8.67 9.97
C ASN A 122 -0.46 -7.68 9.77
N ASP A 123 -0.67 -6.77 8.82
CA ASP A 123 0.39 -5.95 8.29
C ASP A 123 0.37 -4.54 8.87
N ILE A 124 1.54 -3.91 8.92
CA ILE A 124 1.71 -2.50 9.24
C ILE A 124 2.18 -1.79 7.97
N LEU A 125 1.31 -0.97 7.39
CA LEU A 125 1.58 -0.25 6.14
C LEU A 125 1.73 1.24 6.44
N ARG A 126 2.86 1.82 6.02
CA ARG A 126 3.12 3.26 6.05
C ARG A 126 3.44 3.72 4.63
N GLY A 127 2.55 4.51 4.03
CA GLY A 127 2.79 5.11 2.72
C GLY A 127 3.94 6.10 2.82
N GLY A 128 3.78 7.11 3.67
CA GLY A 128 4.78 8.13 3.89
C GLY A 128 4.35 9.41 3.20
N TYR A 129 5.27 10.11 2.54
CA TYR A 129 4.94 11.32 1.79
C TYR A 129 4.69 11.01 0.32
N GLY A 130 3.57 11.49 -0.21
CA GLY A 130 3.18 11.30 -1.60
C GLY A 130 1.70 10.92 -1.69
N ALA A 131 1.19 10.75 -2.91
CA ALA A 131 -0.16 10.25 -3.10
C ALA A 131 -0.14 8.71 -3.07
N ASP A 132 -0.38 8.14 -1.90
CA ASP A 132 -0.21 6.72 -1.67
C ASP A 132 -1.51 5.91 -1.89
N THR A 133 -1.34 4.64 -2.24
CA THR A 133 -2.46 3.71 -2.46
C THR A 133 -2.26 2.41 -1.69
N TYR A 134 -3.13 2.15 -0.71
CA TYR A 134 -3.17 0.89 0.03
C TYR A 134 -4.20 -0.03 -0.59
N ILE A 135 -3.78 -1.23 -0.99
CA ILE A 135 -4.66 -2.18 -1.67
C ILE A 135 -4.98 -3.36 -0.74
N PHE A 136 -6.27 -3.59 -0.54
CA PHE A 136 -6.80 -4.70 0.24
C PHE A 136 -7.70 -5.59 -0.62
N SER A 137 -7.64 -6.89 -0.35
CA SER A 137 -8.51 -7.91 -0.95
C SER A 137 -9.01 -8.87 0.12
N LYS A 138 -10.08 -9.62 -0.11
CA LYS A 138 -10.63 -10.55 0.90
C LYS A 138 -9.57 -11.50 1.46
N GLY A 139 -9.58 -11.69 2.78
CA GLY A 139 -8.60 -12.50 3.48
C GLY A 139 -7.25 -11.80 3.71
N HIS A 140 -7.22 -10.47 3.63
CA HIS A 140 -6.03 -9.67 3.94
C HIS A 140 -5.65 -9.76 5.42
N GLY A 141 -6.62 -9.95 6.32
CA GLY A 141 -6.42 -10.06 7.76
C GLY A 141 -6.61 -8.73 8.50
N GLN A 142 -5.83 -8.47 9.55
CA GLN A 142 -6.04 -7.30 10.44
C GLN A 142 -4.89 -6.31 10.35
N ASP A 143 -5.05 -5.35 9.45
CA ASP A 143 -3.97 -4.45 9.07
C ASP A 143 -4.09 -3.09 9.72
N ILE A 144 -2.95 -2.42 9.86
CA ILE A 144 -2.83 -1.05 10.36
C ILE A 144 -2.20 -0.18 9.29
N VAL A 145 -2.92 0.87 8.90
CA VAL A 145 -2.44 1.91 7.99
C VAL A 145 -2.03 3.13 8.81
N TYR A 146 -0.84 3.63 8.52
CA TYR A 146 -0.30 4.88 9.03
C TYR A 146 -0.15 5.86 7.89
N GLU A 147 -0.85 6.99 8.01
CA GLU A 147 -0.67 8.12 7.11
C GLU A 147 0.06 9.28 7.77
N ASP A 148 0.84 10.00 6.97
CA ASP A 148 1.50 11.23 7.37
C ASP A 148 1.80 12.12 6.16
N THR A 149 1.18 13.30 6.09
CA THR A 149 1.47 14.26 5.00
C THR A 149 2.60 15.21 5.39
N ASN A 150 3.35 15.73 4.40
CA ASN A 150 4.13 16.95 4.63
C ASN A 150 3.20 18.17 4.49
N ASN A 151 3.17 19.03 5.50
CA ASN A 151 2.31 20.23 5.58
C ASN A 151 2.37 21.17 4.35
N ASP A 152 3.37 21.01 3.47
CA ASP A 152 3.60 21.89 2.32
C ASP A 152 2.84 21.46 1.04
N ASN A 153 2.32 20.22 0.93
CA ASN A 153 1.74 19.72 -0.32
C ASN A 153 0.48 18.85 -0.22
N ARG A 154 -0.31 18.95 0.87
CA ARG A 154 -1.57 18.19 1.06
C ARG A 154 -2.55 18.19 -0.12
N ALA A 155 -2.56 19.23 -0.96
CA ALA A 155 -3.43 19.25 -2.15
C ALA A 155 -3.01 18.23 -3.24
N ARG A 156 -1.84 17.60 -3.09
CA ARG A 156 -1.27 16.61 -4.02
C ARG A 156 -1.10 15.23 -3.37
N ASP A 157 -0.93 15.14 -2.05
CA ASP A 157 -1.10 13.90 -1.27
C ASP A 157 -2.59 13.57 -1.22
N ILE A 158 -3.05 12.80 -2.19
CA ILE A 158 -4.43 12.31 -2.21
C ILE A 158 -4.36 10.81 -2.06
N ASP A 159 -4.47 10.36 -0.81
CA ASP A 159 -4.26 8.97 -0.49
C ASP A 159 -5.53 8.16 -0.76
N THR A 160 -5.33 6.90 -1.13
CA THR A 160 -6.40 5.99 -1.50
C THR A 160 -6.26 4.66 -0.79
N LEU A 161 -7.29 4.29 -0.03
CA LEU A 161 -7.49 2.92 0.41
C LEU A 161 -8.42 2.24 -0.60
N LYS A 162 -7.92 1.22 -1.28
CA LYS A 162 -8.63 0.51 -2.35
C LYS A 162 -8.94 -0.92 -1.95
N PHE A 163 -10.22 -1.28 -1.96
CA PHE A 163 -10.66 -2.66 -1.92
C PHE A 163 -10.88 -3.21 -3.33
N THR A 164 -10.24 -4.32 -3.69
CA THR A 164 -10.34 -4.87 -5.05
C THR A 164 -11.56 -5.76 -5.28
N ASP A 165 -12.12 -6.35 -4.23
CA ASP A 165 -13.18 -7.37 -4.30
C ASP A 165 -14.23 -7.26 -3.17
N ILE A 166 -14.29 -6.10 -2.52
CA ILE A 166 -15.23 -5.77 -1.43
C ILE A 166 -16.07 -4.55 -1.83
N ASN A 167 -17.38 -4.60 -1.59
CA ASN A 167 -18.32 -3.49 -1.78
C ASN A 167 -18.75 -2.87 -0.45
N LEU A 168 -19.37 -1.68 -0.51
CA LEU A 168 -19.79 -0.93 0.67
C LEU A 168 -20.68 -1.73 1.62
N SER A 169 -21.60 -2.54 1.08
CA SER A 169 -22.53 -3.35 1.87
C SER A 169 -21.87 -4.47 2.68
N GLU A 170 -20.58 -4.72 2.46
CA GLU A 170 -19.77 -5.73 3.15
C GLU A 170 -18.90 -5.09 4.24
N LEU A 171 -18.95 -3.77 4.42
CA LEU A 171 -18.10 -3.02 5.34
C LEU A 171 -18.90 -2.36 6.45
N TRP A 172 -18.28 -2.32 7.62
CA TRP A 172 -18.71 -1.54 8.77
C TRP A 172 -17.63 -0.55 9.18
N PHE A 173 -17.99 0.74 9.18
CA PHE A 173 -17.13 1.83 9.61
C PHE A 173 -17.45 2.20 11.05
N SER A 174 -16.44 2.24 11.90
CA SER A 174 -16.57 2.68 13.28
C SER A 174 -15.37 3.50 13.72
N ARG A 175 -15.57 4.29 14.77
CA ARG A 175 -14.49 4.99 15.45
C ARG A 175 -14.13 4.24 16.72
N GLU A 176 -12.85 3.98 16.91
CA GLU A 176 -12.30 3.49 18.17
C GLU A 176 -11.19 4.45 18.62
N ASN A 177 -11.38 5.14 19.74
CA ASN A 177 -10.47 6.21 20.20
C ASN A 177 -10.24 7.29 19.13
N ASN A 178 -9.03 7.35 18.55
CA ASN A 178 -8.66 8.27 17.48
C ASN A 178 -8.54 7.58 16.11
N ASP A 179 -8.87 6.30 16.01
CA ASP A 179 -8.67 5.49 14.82
C ASP A 179 -10.00 5.30 14.07
N LEU A 180 -9.91 5.23 12.75
CA LEU A 180 -10.98 4.72 11.91
C LEU A 180 -10.81 3.21 11.78
N ILE A 181 -11.87 2.47 12.09
CA ILE A 181 -11.94 1.02 11.92
C ILE A 181 -12.86 0.72 10.73
N ILE A 182 -12.34 -0.05 9.78
CA ILE A 182 -13.09 -0.56 8.63
C ILE A 182 -13.12 -2.08 8.76
N LYS A 183 -14.23 -2.63 9.22
CA LYS A 183 -14.39 -4.06 9.48
C LYS A 183 -15.18 -4.74 8.37
N SER A 184 -14.75 -5.92 7.93
CA SER A 184 -15.55 -6.82 7.09
C SER A 184 -16.73 -7.38 7.87
N LEU A 185 -17.92 -7.37 7.25
CA LEU A 185 -19.11 -8.03 7.78
C LEU A 185 -19.18 -9.52 7.45
N LEU A 186 -18.23 -10.02 6.65
CA LEU A 186 -18.20 -11.40 6.12
C LEU A 186 -17.01 -12.23 6.62
N SER A 187 -16.03 -11.59 7.25
CA SER A 187 -14.78 -12.18 7.73
C SER A 187 -14.27 -11.43 8.97
N GLU A 188 -13.14 -11.88 9.52
CA GLU A 188 -12.42 -11.14 10.57
C GLU A 188 -11.48 -10.07 10.01
N ASP A 189 -11.51 -9.85 8.69
CA ASP A 189 -10.68 -8.83 8.04
C ASP A 189 -11.04 -7.44 8.56
N LYS A 190 -10.01 -6.63 8.81
CA LYS A 190 -10.15 -5.31 9.42
C LYS A 190 -8.99 -4.43 8.98
N VAL A 191 -9.28 -3.21 8.54
CA VAL A 191 -8.26 -2.16 8.38
C VAL A 191 -8.45 -1.12 9.48
N THR A 192 -7.36 -0.81 10.17
CA THR A 192 -7.28 0.27 11.16
C THR A 192 -6.50 1.42 10.54
N VAL A 193 -7.14 2.54 10.22
CA VAL A 193 -6.42 3.77 9.84
C VAL A 193 -6.13 4.53 11.12
N GLN A 194 -4.87 4.46 11.55
CA GLN A 194 -4.46 5.00 12.84
C GLN A 194 -4.52 6.53 12.83
N ASN A 195 -4.95 7.11 13.95
CA ASN A 195 -4.97 8.55 14.19
C ASN A 195 -5.87 9.38 13.25
N TRP A 196 -6.77 8.75 12.49
CA TRP A 196 -7.74 9.41 11.62
C TRP A 196 -8.43 10.65 12.24
N TYR A 197 -8.77 10.58 13.52
CA TYR A 197 -9.49 11.64 14.25
C TYR A 197 -8.58 12.59 15.05
N SER A 198 -7.26 12.41 15.02
CA SER A 198 -6.33 13.28 15.76
C SER A 198 -5.88 14.49 14.93
N HIS A 199 -5.65 14.31 13.62
CA HIS A 199 -5.28 15.36 12.69
C HIS A 199 -5.68 14.99 11.26
N GLN A 200 -5.86 15.99 10.39
CA GLN A 200 -6.21 15.73 8.99
C GLN A 200 -5.10 14.96 8.25
N ASP A 201 -3.84 15.09 8.66
CA ASP A 201 -2.66 14.48 8.02
C ASP A 201 -2.59 12.96 8.18
N HIS A 202 -3.46 12.37 9.00
CA HIS A 202 -3.57 10.93 9.17
C HIS A 202 -4.81 10.34 8.49
N LYS A 203 -5.55 11.16 7.73
CA LYS A 203 -6.74 10.71 7.02
C LYS A 203 -6.36 10.28 5.62
N ILE A 204 -6.93 9.16 5.20
CA ILE A 204 -7.00 8.78 3.79
C ILE A 204 -8.13 9.57 3.12
N GLU A 205 -7.84 10.26 2.02
CA GLU A 205 -8.83 11.08 1.30
C GLU A 205 -9.92 10.24 0.65
N ASN A 206 -9.55 9.09 0.07
CA ASN A 206 -10.44 8.26 -0.73
C ASN A 206 -10.47 6.81 -0.27
N ILE A 207 -11.68 6.27 -0.09
CA ILE A 207 -11.90 4.82 0.04
C ILE A 207 -12.60 4.34 -1.23
N ARG A 208 -11.87 3.61 -2.07
CA ARG A 208 -12.34 3.08 -3.36
C ARG A 208 -12.72 1.61 -3.22
N LEU A 209 -13.92 1.28 -3.69
CA LEU A 209 -14.50 -0.05 -3.58
C LEU A 209 -14.36 -0.83 -4.91
N SER A 210 -14.65 -2.12 -4.87
CA SER A 210 -14.50 -3.01 -6.04
C SER A 210 -15.37 -2.64 -7.25
N ASN A 211 -16.49 -1.95 -7.04
CA ASN A 211 -17.36 -1.43 -8.09
C ASN A 211 -16.98 -0.02 -8.58
N GLU A 212 -15.78 0.47 -8.23
CA GLU A 212 -15.28 1.80 -8.54
C GLU A 212 -15.99 2.96 -7.83
N GLN A 213 -16.90 2.67 -6.88
CA GLN A 213 -17.44 3.68 -5.98
C GLN A 213 -16.32 4.19 -5.06
N THR A 214 -16.19 5.52 -4.98
CA THR A 214 -15.27 6.18 -4.05
C THR A 214 -16.05 6.93 -3.00
N LEU A 215 -15.72 6.67 -1.72
CA LEU A 215 -16.13 7.50 -0.60
C LEU A 215 -15.01 8.48 -0.27
N VAL A 216 -15.31 9.77 -0.25
CA VAL A 216 -14.37 10.76 0.30
C VAL A 216 -14.43 10.76 1.82
N SER A 217 -13.37 11.23 2.48
CA SER A 217 -13.26 11.26 3.96
C SER A 217 -14.50 11.82 4.69
N THR A 218 -15.14 12.87 4.17
CA THR A 218 -16.38 13.43 4.75
C THR A 218 -17.60 12.49 4.64
N GLN A 219 -17.66 11.65 3.60
CA GLN A 219 -18.70 10.62 3.47
C GLN A 219 -18.43 9.45 4.41
N VAL A 220 -17.16 9.07 4.59
CA VAL A 220 -16.74 8.06 5.58
C VAL A 220 -17.16 8.48 6.99
N GLU A 221 -16.96 9.74 7.36
CA GLU A 221 -17.39 10.28 8.67
C GLU A 221 -18.92 10.18 8.85
N LYS A 222 -19.71 10.52 7.83
CA LYS A 222 -21.16 10.34 7.86
C LYS A 222 -21.56 8.87 8.01
N MET A 223 -20.83 7.93 7.38
CA MET A 223 -21.06 6.50 7.57
C MET A 223 -20.81 6.11 9.02
N VAL A 224 -19.69 6.52 9.62
CA VAL A 224 -19.36 6.24 11.03
C VAL A 224 -20.44 6.77 11.98
N GLU A 225 -20.88 8.01 11.81
CA GLU A 225 -21.94 8.61 12.62
C GLU A 225 -23.26 7.84 12.50
N SER A 226 -23.64 7.50 11.27
CA SER A 226 -24.87 6.76 10.98
C SER A 226 -24.82 5.36 11.61
N MET A 227 -23.74 4.63 11.36
CA MET A 227 -23.49 3.27 11.86
C MET A 227 -23.45 3.24 13.40
N ALA A 228 -22.84 4.23 14.06
CA ALA A 228 -22.89 4.36 15.51
C ALA A 228 -24.33 4.54 16.03
N GLY A 229 -25.13 5.38 15.36
CA GLY A 229 -26.55 5.56 15.69
C GLY A 229 -27.40 4.30 15.48
N PHE A 230 -27.10 3.51 14.45
CA PHE A 230 -27.73 2.21 14.22
C PHE A 230 -27.35 1.22 15.33
N ALA A 231 -26.07 1.10 15.66
CA ALA A 231 -25.59 0.22 16.73
C ALA A 231 -26.23 0.57 18.08
N GLN A 232 -26.33 1.86 18.41
CA GLN A 232 -26.96 2.32 19.66
C GLN A 232 -28.43 1.88 19.78
N LYS A 233 -29.20 1.91 18.68
CA LYS A 233 -30.59 1.43 18.65
C LYS A 233 -30.71 -0.09 18.88
N HIS A 234 -29.62 -0.82 18.63
CA HIS A 234 -29.52 -2.27 18.81
C HIS A 234 -28.68 -2.65 20.04
N GLY A 235 -28.63 -1.79 21.07
CA GLY A 235 -27.96 -2.09 22.34
C GLY A 235 -26.43 -2.02 22.29
N GLY A 236 -25.86 -1.46 21.22
CA GLY A 236 -24.41 -1.30 21.04
C GLY A 236 -23.71 -2.52 20.43
N GLU A 237 -24.41 -3.60 20.14
CA GLU A 237 -23.83 -4.85 19.66
C GLU A 237 -24.44 -5.26 18.31
N ILE A 238 -23.77 -4.90 17.21
CA ILE A 238 -24.25 -5.22 15.86
C ILE A 238 -24.15 -6.71 15.51
N SER A 239 -23.35 -7.48 16.25
CA SER A 239 -23.22 -8.94 16.12
C SER A 239 -24.54 -9.68 16.36
N LEU A 240 -25.48 -9.06 17.09
CA LEU A 240 -26.80 -9.59 17.40
C LEU A 240 -27.85 -9.24 16.34
N VAL A 241 -27.53 -8.36 15.40
CA VAL A 241 -28.41 -7.94 14.31
C VAL A 241 -28.21 -8.85 13.11
N SER A 242 -29.29 -9.22 12.43
CA SER A 242 -29.18 -10.09 11.26
C SER A 242 -28.36 -9.42 10.15
N HIS A 243 -27.52 -10.19 9.46
CA HIS A 243 -26.70 -9.67 8.36
C HIS A 243 -27.55 -8.97 7.28
N GLU A 244 -28.75 -9.48 7.00
CA GLU A 244 -29.67 -8.89 6.03
C GLU A 244 -30.17 -7.50 6.47
N GLU A 245 -30.48 -7.32 7.75
CA GLU A 245 -30.91 -6.03 8.28
C GLU A 245 -29.77 -4.99 8.25
N VAL A 246 -28.56 -5.38 8.64
CA VAL A 246 -27.36 -4.52 8.53
C VAL A 246 -27.12 -4.14 7.06
N LYS A 247 -27.22 -5.09 6.15
CA LYS A 247 -27.05 -4.87 4.71
C LYS A 247 -28.10 -3.91 4.15
N GLN A 248 -29.37 -4.09 4.50
CA GLN A 248 -30.46 -3.19 4.09
C GLN A 248 -30.23 -1.76 4.61
N TYR A 249 -29.76 -1.64 5.85
CA TYR A 249 -29.40 -0.36 6.43
C TYR A 249 -28.27 0.33 5.64
N ILE A 250 -27.16 -0.36 5.36
CA ILE A 250 -26.04 0.21 4.59
C ILE A 250 -26.48 0.61 3.18
N ASN A 251 -27.30 -0.20 2.51
CA ASN A 251 -27.85 0.14 1.21
C ASN A 251 -28.70 1.43 1.26
N SER A 252 -29.43 1.65 2.36
CA SER A 252 -30.21 2.88 2.55
C SER A 252 -29.34 4.13 2.74
N LEU A 253 -28.17 3.99 3.39
CA LEU A 253 -27.20 5.07 3.52
C LEU A 253 -26.56 5.42 2.17
N THR A 254 -26.27 4.39 1.38
CA THR A 254 -25.62 4.54 0.07
C THR A 254 -26.50 5.34 -0.90
N ALA A 255 -27.82 5.17 -0.85
CA ALA A 255 -28.75 5.93 -1.68
C ALA A 255 -28.84 7.42 -1.32
N ALA A 256 -28.30 7.83 -0.16
CA ALA A 256 -28.32 9.20 0.35
C ALA A 256 -26.97 9.94 0.22
N LEU A 257 -25.93 9.25 -0.26
CA LEU A 257 -24.59 9.77 -0.52
C LEU A 257 -24.47 10.34 -1.94
#